data_AF-A0A497L6E5-F1
#
_entry.id   AF-A0A497L6E5-F1
#
_cell.length_a   1.000
_cell.length_b   1.000
_cell.length_c   1.000
_cell.angle_alpha   90.00
_cell.angle_beta   90.00
_cell.angle_gamma   90.00
#
_symmetry.space_group_name_H-M   'P 1'
#
loop_
_entity.id
_entity.type
_entity.pdbx_description
1 polymer ?
#
loop_
_entity_poly.entity_id
_entity_poly.type
_entity_poly.pdbx_seq_one_letter_code
_entity_poly.pdbx_strand_id
1 'polypeptide(L)'
;MERVMGSDPGLMIYLEGYHAFWIFTFIFVAFLSVAILFAWLFGPFKPNPIKQNIYECGQAPFGEARSFRITGIVRYFGYAVVFFALDAFSWVVLTAALSVTFSLETVAIVSVYTLIVLIGIGYFLSELRKLVR
;
A
#
# COMPACT_ATOMS: atom_id res chain seq x y z
N MET A 1 -20.33 32.64 -26.22
CA MET A 1 -20.67 33.87 -25.50
C MET A 1 -21.53 33.46 -24.31
N GLU A 2 -20.90 33.16 -23.18
CA GLU A 2 -21.58 33.09 -21.89
C GLU A 2 -20.55 33.49 -20.83
N ARG A 3 -20.65 34.76 -20.39
CA ARG A 3 -19.91 35.30 -19.26
C ARG A 3 -20.64 34.86 -18.00
N VAL A 4 -20.04 33.98 -17.21
CA VAL A 4 -20.42 33.85 -15.81
C VAL A 4 -19.68 34.96 -15.06
N MET A 5 -20.39 36.07 -14.81
CA MET A 5 -19.97 37.08 -13.85
C MET A 5 -20.41 36.66 -12.45
N GLY A 6 -19.48 36.73 -11.50
CA GLY A 6 -19.80 36.72 -10.07
C GLY A 6 -19.04 35.67 -9.27
N SER A 7 -17.70 35.75 -9.23
CA SER A 7 -16.93 35.18 -8.11
C SER A 7 -16.48 36.34 -7.23
N ASP A 8 -16.96 36.37 -5.99
CA ASP A 8 -16.42 37.23 -4.93
C ASP A 8 -14.88 37.21 -4.97
N PRO A 9 -14.19 38.33 -4.67
CA PRO A 9 -12.74 38.35 -4.50
C PRO A 9 -12.35 37.73 -3.14
N GLY A 10 -12.96 36.61 -2.78
CA GLY A 10 -12.38 35.67 -1.84
C GLY A 10 -11.25 34.97 -2.58
N LEU A 11 -10.05 35.02 -2.02
CA LEU A 11 -8.80 34.44 -2.54
C LEU A 11 -9.00 33.07 -3.22
N MET A 12 -9.28 33.05 -4.53
CA MET A 12 -9.35 31.82 -5.33
C MET A 12 -7.93 31.44 -5.74
N ILE A 13 -7.32 30.53 -4.97
CA ILE A 13 -6.03 29.94 -5.32
C ILE A 13 -6.29 28.86 -6.38
N TYR A 14 -5.94 29.15 -7.64
CA TYR A 14 -5.90 28.14 -8.70
C TYR A 14 -4.64 27.29 -8.52
N LEU A 15 -4.78 26.09 -7.93
CA LEU A 15 -3.69 25.12 -7.86
C LEU A 15 -3.67 24.29 -9.15
N GLU A 16 -2.57 24.36 -9.90
CA GLU A 16 -2.35 23.50 -11.05
C GLU A 16 -2.18 22.02 -10.64
N GLY A 17 -2.63 21.10 -11.50
CA GLY A 17 -2.84 19.66 -11.26
C GLY A 17 -2.10 19.02 -10.08
N TYR A 18 -0.79 18.76 -10.21
CA TYR A 18 -0.02 18.01 -9.20
C TYR A 18 0.38 18.85 -7.97
N HIS A 19 0.25 20.18 -8.00
CA HIS A 19 0.60 21.03 -6.87
C HIS A 19 -0.37 20.83 -5.71
N ALA A 20 -1.65 20.62 -5.99
CA ALA A 20 -2.66 20.28 -4.99
C ALA A 20 -2.30 18.99 -4.24
N PHE A 21 -1.84 17.97 -4.96
CA PHE A 21 -1.38 16.72 -4.35
C PHE A 21 -0.23 16.96 -3.38
N TRP A 22 0.83 17.67 -3.80
CA TRP A 22 1.99 17.90 -2.94
C TRP A 22 1.68 18.79 -1.74
N ILE A 23 0.85 19.82 -1.92
CA ILE A 23 0.41 20.68 -0.81
C ILE A 23 -0.38 19.86 0.20
N PHE A 24 -1.32 19.02 -0.27
CA PHE A 24 -2.05 18.10 0.60
C PHE A 24 -1.12 17.13 1.33
N THR A 25 -0.20 16.47 0.63
CA THR A 25 0.76 15.54 1.23
C THR A 25 1.60 16.23 2.29
N PHE A 26 2.09 17.45 2.01
CA PHE A 26 2.88 18.22 2.97
C PHE A 26 2.06 18.58 4.21
N ILE A 27 0.85 19.11 4.04
CA ILE A 27 -0.04 19.45 5.15
C ILE A 27 -0.35 18.21 5.98
N PHE A 28 -0.62 17.07 5.34
CA PHE A 28 -0.93 15.81 6.01
C PHE A 28 0.25 15.31 6.84
N VAL A 29 1.46 15.26 6.27
CA VAL A 29 2.67 14.86 7.00
C VAL A 29 2.98 15.84 8.14
N ALA A 30 2.86 17.15 7.89
CA ALA A 30 3.04 18.16 8.93
C ALA A 30 2.04 17.99 10.07
N PHE A 31 0.76 17.77 9.76
CA PHE A 31 -0.27 17.52 10.75
C PHE A 31 0.02 16.27 11.59
N LEU A 32 0.36 15.13 10.97
CA LEU A 32 0.74 13.92 11.69
C LEU A 32 1.97 14.13 12.59
N SER A 33 2.97 14.85 12.09
CA SER A 33 4.19 15.18 12.85
C SER A 33 3.86 16.04 14.07
N VAL A 34 3.03 17.07 13.88
CA VAL A 34 2.54 17.92 14.97
C VAL A 34 1.75 17.09 15.98
N ALA A 35 0.86 16.19 15.55
CA ALA A 35 0.10 15.34 16.47
C ALA A 35 1.03 14.46 17.34
N ILE A 36 2.07 13.86 16.75
CA ILE A 36 3.09 13.09 17.50
C ILE A 36 3.85 14.00 18.47
N LEU A 37 4.26 15.19 18.03
CA LEU A 37 4.96 16.17 18.89
C LEU A 37 4.09 16.63 20.07
N PHE A 38 2.80 16.88 19.84
CA PHE A 38 1.85 17.20 20.89
C PHE A 38 1.69 16.04 21.88
N ALA A 39 1.53 14.81 21.39
CA ALA A 39 1.43 13.62 22.26
C ALA A 39 2.70 13.43 23.10
N TRP A 40 3.88 13.70 22.52
CA TRP A 40 5.15 13.63 23.21
C TRP A 40 5.34 14.75 24.25
N LEU A 41 4.96 15.99 23.91
CA LEU A 41 5.14 17.16 24.79
C LEU A 41 4.14 17.20 25.96
N PHE A 42 2.89 16.83 25.70
CA PHE A 42 1.80 16.91 26.69
C PHE A 42 1.48 15.55 27.34
N GLY A 43 2.08 14.46 26.86
CA GLY A 43 1.87 13.12 27.41
C GLY A 43 2.53 12.91 28.79
N PRO A 44 1.95 12.05 29.65
CA PRO A 44 2.54 11.75 30.95
C PRO A 44 3.85 10.95 30.80
N PHE A 45 4.98 11.59 31.08
CA PHE A 45 6.29 10.94 31.03
C PHE A 45 6.58 10.15 32.32
N LYS A 46 6.20 8.87 32.35
CA LYS A 46 6.44 7.96 33.50
C LYS A 46 7.10 6.65 33.03
N PRO A 47 8.37 6.67 32.58
CA PRO A 47 9.09 5.46 32.22
C PRO A 47 9.32 4.60 33.47
N ASN A 48 9.21 3.29 33.31
CA ASN A 48 9.60 2.33 34.34
C ASN A 48 10.10 1.04 33.67
N PRO A 49 10.85 0.18 34.39
CA PRO A 49 11.44 -1.03 33.81
C PRO A 49 10.40 -1.98 33.20
N ILE A 50 9.18 -2.03 33.75
CA ILE A 50 8.10 -2.89 33.24
C ILE A 50 7.55 -2.37 31.91
N LYS A 51 7.35 -1.05 31.76
CA LYS A 51 6.88 -0.40 30.53
C LYS A 51 7.90 -0.41 29.39
N GLN A 52 9.18 -0.58 29.74
CA GLN A 52 10.28 -0.65 28.76
C GLN A 52 10.67 -2.09 28.43
N ASN A 53 9.99 -3.09 29.00
CA ASN A 53 10.23 -4.49 28.69
C ASN A 53 9.37 -4.96 27.52
N ILE A 54 9.75 -6.07 26.89
CA ILE A 54 8.95 -6.74 25.87
C ILE A 54 7.65 -7.24 26.53
N TYR A 55 6.53 -6.98 25.87
CA TYR A 55 5.24 -7.48 26.33
C TYR A 55 5.19 -9.01 26.19
N GLU A 56 4.93 -9.66 27.32
CA GLU A 56 4.66 -11.10 27.43
C GLU A 56 3.39 -11.29 28.29
N CYS A 57 2.91 -12.52 28.44
CA CYS A 57 1.76 -12.85 29.28
C CYS A 57 2.09 -12.86 30.79
N GLY A 58 2.85 -11.86 31.28
CA GLY A 58 3.27 -11.71 32.68
C GLY A 58 4.54 -12.47 33.07
N GLN A 59 5.22 -13.09 32.11
CA GLN A 59 6.49 -13.79 32.30
C GLN A 59 7.68 -12.92 31.88
N ALA A 60 8.88 -13.25 32.37
CA ALA A 60 10.10 -12.65 31.83
C ALA A 60 10.28 -13.07 30.36
N PRO A 61 10.73 -12.17 29.47
CA PRO A 61 10.97 -12.51 28.07
C PRO A 61 11.85 -13.76 27.97
N PHE A 62 11.41 -14.72 27.16
CA PHE A 62 12.06 -16.02 27.02
C PHE A 62 12.70 -16.16 25.64
N GLY A 63 14.01 -16.44 25.62
CA GLY A 63 14.77 -16.66 24.40
C GLY A 63 15.01 -15.38 23.57
N GLU A 64 15.90 -15.47 22.59
CA GLU A 64 16.01 -14.43 21.58
C GLU A 64 14.92 -14.66 20.52
N ALA A 65 14.29 -13.59 20.03
CA ALA A 65 13.25 -13.69 19.00
C ALA A 65 13.70 -14.46 17.74
N ARG A 66 15.00 -14.50 17.46
CA ARG A 66 15.61 -15.22 16.34
C ARG A 66 15.84 -16.72 16.62
N SER A 67 15.90 -17.12 17.88
CA SER A 67 16.04 -18.54 18.27
C SER A 67 14.77 -19.34 17.98
N PHE A 68 13.62 -18.66 17.88
CA PHE A 68 12.37 -19.28 17.44
C PHE A 68 12.33 -19.32 15.92
N ARG A 69 12.14 -20.52 15.37
CA ARG A 69 11.93 -20.68 13.93
C ARG A 69 10.63 -19.97 13.55
N ILE A 70 10.73 -18.89 12.77
CA ILE A 70 9.56 -18.23 12.16
C ILE A 70 8.99 -19.15 11.09
N THR A 71 8.17 -20.09 11.50
CA THR A 71 7.44 -20.99 10.60
C THR A 71 6.46 -20.16 9.78
N GLY A 72 6.62 -20.18 8.45
CA GLY A 72 5.72 -19.45 7.54
C GLY A 72 6.28 -18.20 6.87
N ILE A 73 7.56 -17.83 7.06
CA ILE A 73 8.17 -16.71 6.31
C ILE A 73 8.10 -16.90 4.79
N VAL A 74 8.25 -18.15 4.34
CA VAL A 74 8.14 -18.54 2.92
C VAL A 74 6.72 -18.31 2.38
N ARG A 75 5.68 -18.37 3.23
CA ARG A 75 4.29 -18.08 2.84
C ARG A 75 4.13 -16.60 2.50
N TYR A 76 4.64 -15.71 3.35
CA TYR A 76 4.60 -14.28 3.10
C TYR A 76 5.39 -13.88 1.85
N PHE A 77 6.54 -14.53 1.63
CA PHE A 77 7.29 -14.35 0.38
C PHE A 77 6.47 -14.77 -0.84
N GLY A 78 5.84 -15.96 -0.81
CA GLY A 78 4.97 -16.43 -1.89
C GLY A 78 3.81 -15.46 -2.16
N TYR A 79 3.16 -14.94 -1.11
CA TYR A 79 2.10 -13.94 -1.26
C TYR A 79 2.61 -12.64 -1.87
N ALA A 80 3.79 -12.16 -1.47
CA ALA A 80 4.37 -10.95 -2.05
C ALA A 80 4.65 -11.12 -3.55
N VAL A 81 5.20 -12.26 -3.97
CA VAL A 81 5.47 -12.55 -5.39
C VAL A 81 4.18 -12.52 -6.22
N VAL A 82 3.12 -13.18 -5.74
CA VAL A 82 1.83 -13.18 -6.46
C VAL A 82 1.18 -11.80 -6.46
N PHE A 83 1.27 -11.06 -5.35
CA PHE A 83 0.79 -9.69 -5.27
C PHE A 83 1.45 -8.80 -6.33
N PHE A 84 2.77 -8.83 -6.46
CA PHE A 84 3.48 -8.05 -7.48
C PHE A 84 3.12 -8.47 -8.91
N ALA A 85 2.93 -9.77 -9.16
CA ALA A 85 2.46 -10.25 -10.46
C ALA A 85 1.06 -9.73 -10.80
N LEU A 86 0.15 -9.72 -9.81
CA LEU A 86 -1.21 -9.20 -9.95
C LEU A 86 -1.26 -7.67 -10.10
N ASP A 87 -0.38 -6.94 -9.43
CA ASP A 87 -0.26 -5.48 -9.57
C ASP A 87 0.16 -5.11 -11.00
N ALA A 88 1.24 -5.73 -11.50
CA ALA A 88 1.67 -5.56 -12.90
C ALA A 88 0.56 -5.94 -13.89
N PHE A 89 -0.15 -7.05 -13.63
CA PHE A 89 -1.31 -7.47 -14.42
C PHE A 89 -2.41 -6.40 -14.46
N SER A 90 -2.74 -5.83 -13.30
CA SER A 90 -3.76 -4.80 -13.18
C SER A 90 -3.41 -3.54 -13.97
N TRP A 91 -2.14 -3.11 -13.96
CA TRP A 91 -1.66 -1.98 -14.74
C TRP A 91 -1.78 -2.20 -16.26
N VAL A 92 -1.43 -3.40 -16.73
CA VAL A 92 -1.56 -3.74 -18.17
C VAL A 92 -3.02 -3.74 -18.59
N VAL A 93 -3.91 -4.35 -17.79
CA VAL A 93 -5.36 -4.37 -18.07
C VAL A 93 -5.95 -2.97 -18.03
N LEU A 94 -5.58 -2.15 -17.04
CA LEU A 94 -6.03 -0.76 -16.94
C LEU A 94 -5.59 0.06 -18.15
N THR A 95 -4.33 -0.08 -18.57
CA THR A 95 -3.79 0.62 -19.75
C THR A 95 -4.55 0.23 -21.02
N ALA A 96 -4.84 -1.06 -21.18
CA ALA A 96 -5.64 -1.55 -22.30
C ALA A 96 -7.08 -1.01 -22.26
N ALA A 97 -7.71 -0.98 -21.08
CA ALA A 97 -9.07 -0.49 -20.89
C ALA A 97 -9.22 1.01 -21.16
N LEU A 98 -8.19 1.80 -20.86
CA LEU A 98 -8.16 3.25 -21.12
C LEU A 98 -7.70 3.61 -22.54
N SER A 99 -7.31 2.63 -23.36
CA SER A 99 -6.88 2.89 -24.73
C SER A 99 -8.01 3.49 -25.56
N VAL A 100 -7.73 4.62 -26.22
CA VAL A 100 -8.69 5.32 -27.09
C VAL A 100 -8.92 4.55 -28.40
N THR A 101 -7.96 3.73 -28.83
CA THR A 101 -8.05 2.91 -30.04
C THR A 101 -8.16 1.43 -29.67
N PHE A 102 -9.30 0.83 -29.99
CA PHE A 102 -9.51 -0.62 -29.86
C PHE A 102 -9.16 -1.32 -31.17
N SER A 103 -8.16 -2.20 -31.13
CA SER A 103 -7.80 -3.08 -32.25
C SER A 103 -7.91 -4.55 -31.84
N LEU A 104 -8.18 -5.44 -32.81
CA LEU A 104 -8.22 -6.89 -32.56
C LEU A 104 -6.87 -7.42 -32.05
N GLU A 105 -5.76 -6.82 -32.49
CA GLU A 105 -4.41 -7.15 -32.02
C GLU A 105 -4.23 -6.84 -30.54
N THR A 106 -4.65 -5.66 -30.09
CA THR A 106 -4.61 -5.27 -28.67
C THR A 106 -5.43 -6.25 -27.82
N VAL A 107 -6.64 -6.61 -28.27
CA VAL A 107 -7.49 -7.59 -27.58
C VAL A 107 -6.80 -8.95 -27.51
N ALA A 108 -6.20 -9.42 -28.59
CA ALA A 108 -5.49 -10.70 -28.63
C ALA A 108 -4.30 -10.72 -27.66
N ILE A 109 -3.44 -9.70 -27.67
CA ILE A 109 -2.27 -9.61 -26.79
C ILE A 109 -2.69 -9.59 -25.32
N VAL A 110 -3.65 -8.73 -24.96
CA VAL A 110 -4.14 -8.61 -23.57
C VAL A 110 -4.82 -9.89 -23.11
N SER A 111 -5.55 -10.58 -23.98
CA SER A 111 -6.19 -11.86 -23.68
C SER A 111 -5.16 -12.97 -23.41
N VAL A 112 -4.13 -13.06 -24.25
CA VAL A 112 -3.03 -14.04 -24.06
C VAL A 112 -2.27 -13.74 -22.78
N TYR A 113 -1.93 -12.48 -22.53
CA TYR A 113 -1.27 -12.06 -21.29
C TYR A 113 -2.09 -12.42 -20.04
N THR A 114 -3.39 -12.11 -20.07
CA THR A 114 -4.34 -12.45 -18.99
C THR A 114 -4.36 -13.95 -18.74
N LEU A 115 -4.42 -14.76 -19.79
CA LEU A 115 -4.44 -16.22 -19.67
C LEU A 115 -3.15 -16.76 -19.05
N ILE A 116 -1.98 -16.24 -19.44
CA ILE A 116 -0.69 -16.62 -18.85
C ILE A 116 -0.65 -16.31 -17.35
N VAL A 117 -1.07 -15.11 -16.94
CA VAL A 117 -1.09 -14.70 -15.53
C VAL A 117 -2.05 -15.58 -14.73
N LEU A 118 -3.26 -15.83 -15.23
CA LEU A 118 -4.25 -16.69 -14.56
C LEU A 118 -3.74 -18.14 -14.41
N ILE A 119 -3.05 -18.68 -15.42
CA ILE A 119 -2.41 -20.01 -15.32
C ILE A 119 -1.33 -19.99 -14.23
N GLY A 120 -0.46 -18.97 -14.20
CA GLY A 120 0.58 -18.83 -13.19
C GLY A 120 0.02 -18.76 -11.77
N ILE A 121 -1.06 -18.00 -11.57
CA ILE A 121 -1.77 -17.92 -10.29
C ILE A 121 -2.42 -19.26 -9.94
N GLY A 122 -3.10 -19.91 -10.89
CA GLY A 122 -3.70 -21.22 -10.68
C GLY A 122 -2.67 -22.27 -10.25
N TYR A 123 -1.49 -22.27 -10.90
CA TYR A 123 -0.37 -23.12 -10.52
C TYR A 123 0.12 -22.81 -9.10
N PHE A 124 0.38 -21.53 -8.78
CA PHE A 124 0.80 -21.12 -7.44
C PHE A 124 -0.20 -21.56 -6.36
N LEU A 125 -1.49 -21.33 -6.57
CA LEU A 125 -2.55 -21.73 -5.63
C LEU A 125 -2.60 -23.25 -5.44
N SER A 126 -2.33 -24.04 -6.49
CA SER A 126 -2.28 -25.50 -6.40
C SER A 126 -1.11 -26.00 -5.53
N GLU A 127 0.02 -25.29 -5.57
CA GLU A 127 1.26 -25.61 -4.85
C GLU A 127 1.32 -24.99 -3.45
N LEU A 128 0.38 -24.10 -3.12
CA LEU A 128 0.35 -23.35 -1.87
C LEU A 128 0.36 -24.26 -0.63
N ARG A 129 -0.31 -25.42 -0.71
CA ARG A 129 -0.32 -26.42 0.37
C ARG A 129 1.03 -27.11 0.56
N LYS A 130 1.90 -27.16 -0.45
CA LYS A 130 3.25 -27.74 -0.34
C LYS A 130 4.24 -26.78 0.31
N LEU A 131 4.01 -25.46 0.19
CA LEU A 131 4.79 -24.40 0.86
C LEU A 131 4.52 -24.28 2.38
N VAL A 132 3.62 -25.11 2.92
CA VAL A 132 3.05 -25.00 4.27
C VAL A 132 3.67 -25.97 5.28
N ARG A 133 4.47 -26.95 4.83
CA ARG A 133 5.16 -27.94 5.69
C ARG A 133 6.52 -27.47 6.20
#